data_AF-A0A6M0ELQ7-F1
#
_entry.id   AF-A0A6M0ELQ7-F1
#
_cell.length_a   1.000
_cell.length_b   1.000
_cell.length_c   1.000
_cell.angle_alpha   90.00
_cell.angle_beta   90.00
_cell.angle_gamma   90.00
#
_symmetry.space_group_name_H-M   'P 1'
#
loop_
_entity.id
_entity.type
_entity.pdbx_description
1 polymer ?
#
loop_
_entity_poly.entity_id
_entity_poly.type
_entity_poly.pdbx_seq_one_letter_code
_entity_poly.pdbx_strand_id
1 'polypeptide(L)'
;MSWQWISRKYWRTIGNNNWCFATHKCSDKPLKLFNHAETKIVRHTKVKGVASPMDENLIYWSSRLGRHPQMPRSKAFLLRRQKGKCNWCGLYFREGDKLELDHILPKSNGGTNRRNNLQLLHKHCHHNKTRNDTQTLVSTKGTYNKSCLIEEPDEVKVSPPVLKTPRISECPA
;
A
#
# COMPACT_ATOMS: atom_id res chain seq x y z
N MET A 1 -35.59 27.06 32.50
CA MET A 1 -34.81 25.95 33.11
C MET A 1 -33.82 26.54 34.10
N SER A 2 -33.70 25.99 35.32
CA SER A 2 -32.80 26.52 36.34
C SER A 2 -31.35 26.02 36.16
N TRP A 3 -30.36 26.85 36.47
CA TRP A 3 -28.94 26.50 36.43
C TRP A 3 -28.60 25.27 37.29
N GLN A 4 -29.27 25.14 38.43
CA GLN A 4 -29.13 24.01 39.35
C GLN A 4 -29.50 22.68 38.69
N TRP A 5 -30.56 22.64 37.88
CA TRP A 5 -30.96 21.43 37.15
C TRP A 5 -29.94 21.06 36.07
N ILE A 6 -29.45 22.06 35.32
CA ILE A 6 -28.44 21.84 34.27
C ILE A 6 -27.15 21.29 34.88
N SER A 7 -26.68 21.89 35.99
CA SER A 7 -25.49 21.44 36.71
C SER A 7 -25.62 19.97 37.14
N ARG A 8 -26.69 19.61 37.86
CA ARG A 8 -26.92 18.24 38.36
C ARG A 8 -27.07 17.19 37.25
N LYS A 9 -27.57 17.59 36.08
CA LYS A 9 -27.79 16.67 34.96
C LYS A 9 -26.49 16.30 34.25
N TYR A 10 -25.66 17.30 33.95
CA TYR A 10 -24.50 17.15 33.06
C TYR A 10 -23.14 17.14 33.78
N TRP A 11 -23.02 17.82 34.91
CA TRP A 11 -21.77 17.95 35.66
C TRP A 11 -21.76 16.98 36.84
N ARG A 12 -20.72 16.16 36.93
CA ARG A 12 -20.61 15.06 37.88
C ARG A 12 -19.24 15.03 38.54
N THR A 13 -19.20 14.44 39.73
CA THR A 13 -17.95 14.07 40.38
C THR A 13 -17.47 12.70 39.89
N ILE A 14 -16.28 12.66 39.30
CA ILE A 14 -15.59 11.44 38.88
C ILE A 14 -14.15 11.47 39.44
N GLY A 15 -13.82 10.54 40.33
CA GLY A 15 -12.55 10.58 41.06
C GLY A 15 -12.46 11.86 41.92
N ASN A 16 -11.40 12.64 41.74
CA ASN A 16 -11.16 13.88 42.48
C ASN A 16 -11.70 15.14 41.76
N ASN A 17 -12.32 14.99 40.57
CA ASN A 17 -12.83 16.13 39.81
C ASN A 17 -14.35 16.23 39.94
N ASN A 18 -14.82 17.34 40.52
CA ASN A 18 -16.25 17.62 40.79
C ASN A 18 -16.99 18.24 39.60
N TRP A 19 -16.27 18.66 38.56
CA TRP A 19 -16.80 19.32 37.38
C TRP A 19 -16.45 18.52 36.12
N CYS A 20 -16.88 17.26 36.06
CA CYS A 20 -16.78 16.44 34.86
C CYS A 20 -18.10 16.45 34.08
N PHE A 21 -18.05 16.91 32.83
CA PHE A 21 -19.15 16.70 31.89
C PHE A 21 -19.22 15.22 31.49
N ALA A 22 -20.27 14.52 31.92
CA ALA A 22 -20.39 13.08 31.70
C ALA A 22 -21.84 12.61 31.60
N THR A 23 -22.05 11.50 30.89
CA THR A 23 -23.36 10.87 30.77
C THR A 23 -23.84 10.28 32.10
N HIS A 24 -25.15 10.00 32.18
CA HIS A 24 -25.75 9.42 33.38
C HIS A 24 -25.15 8.03 33.68
N LYS A 25 -25.01 7.67 34.97
CA LYS A 25 -24.47 6.38 35.44
C LYS A 25 -25.39 5.17 35.18
N CYS A 26 -26.14 5.15 34.07
CA CYS A 26 -26.94 3.99 33.67
C CYS A 26 -26.08 2.87 33.05
N SER A 27 -24.81 3.16 32.75
CA SER A 27 -23.83 2.22 32.24
C SER A 27 -22.70 2.07 33.26
N ASP A 28 -22.13 0.87 33.35
CA ASP A 28 -20.95 0.55 34.18
C ASP A 28 -19.76 1.49 33.92
N LYS A 29 -19.72 2.17 32.75
CA LYS A 29 -18.71 3.18 32.42
C LYS A 29 -19.38 4.43 31.82
N PRO A 30 -19.54 5.53 32.59
CA PRO A 30 -20.06 6.78 32.04
C PRO A 30 -19.09 7.35 31.00
N LEU A 31 -19.62 7.78 29.86
CA LEU A 31 -18.86 8.53 28.87
C LEU A 31 -18.60 9.93 29.43
N LYS A 32 -17.33 10.32 29.54
CA LYS A 32 -16.91 11.65 30.00
C LYS A 32 -16.18 12.39 28.89
N LEU A 33 -16.29 13.72 28.90
CA LEU A 33 -15.47 14.55 28.04
C LEU A 33 -14.00 14.47 28.51
N PHE A 34 -13.09 14.29 27.56
CA PHE A 34 -11.66 14.20 27.83
C PHE A 34 -11.10 15.60 28.14
N ASN A 35 -10.47 15.77 29.31
CA ASN A 35 -9.80 17.03 29.63
C ASN A 35 -8.45 17.10 28.92
N HIS A 36 -8.05 18.28 28.45
CA HIS A 36 -6.72 18.50 27.88
C HIS A 36 -5.60 18.03 28.82
N ALA A 37 -5.74 18.19 30.13
CA ALA A 37 -4.77 17.72 31.13
C ALA A 37 -4.61 16.19 31.18
N GLU A 38 -5.61 15.41 30.72
CA GLU A 38 -5.51 13.95 30.61
C GLU A 38 -4.67 13.51 29.38
N THR A 39 -4.39 14.42 28.45
CA THR A 39 -3.56 14.15 27.27
C THR A 39 -2.12 13.90 27.71
N LYS A 40 -1.63 12.67 27.52
CA LYS A 40 -0.24 12.33 27.85
C LYS A 40 0.72 13.16 26.99
N ILE A 41 1.69 13.80 27.65
CA ILE A 41 2.78 14.51 26.98
C ILE A 41 3.74 13.47 26.40
N VAL A 42 3.63 13.20 25.10
CA VAL A 42 4.57 12.35 24.35
C VAL A 42 5.72 13.21 23.86
N ARG A 43 6.91 13.04 24.46
CA ARG A 43 8.12 13.78 24.06
C ARG A 43 8.76 13.14 22.83
N HIS A 44 9.00 13.95 21.81
CA HIS A 44 9.66 13.55 20.57
C HIS A 44 11.16 13.84 20.64
N THR A 45 11.98 13.02 19.96
CA THR A 45 13.43 13.26 19.89
C THR A 45 13.73 14.42 18.97
N LYS A 46 14.39 15.47 19.50
CA LYS A 46 14.83 16.63 18.71
C LYS A 46 15.84 16.25 17.63
N VAL A 47 15.94 17.09 16.60
CA VAL A 47 17.04 17.04 15.61
C VAL A 47 18.37 17.34 16.32
N LYS A 48 19.40 16.54 16.04
CA LYS A 48 20.75 16.71 16.58
C LYS A 48 21.41 17.95 15.96
N GLY A 49 21.82 18.89 16.80
CA GLY A 49 22.66 20.03 16.42
C GLY A 49 22.15 20.76 15.17
N VAL A 50 23.05 20.95 14.21
CA VAL A 50 22.80 21.63 12.92
C VAL A 50 22.33 20.70 11.81
N ALA A 51 21.92 19.48 12.13
CA ALA A 51 21.53 18.51 11.11
C ALA A 51 20.31 18.99 10.30
N SER A 52 20.40 18.87 8.98
CA SER A 52 19.38 19.31 8.02
C SER A 52 19.01 18.14 7.10
N PRO A 53 17.75 17.98 6.65
CA PRO A 53 17.40 16.90 5.71
C PRO A 53 18.25 16.84 4.44
N MET A 54 18.94 17.93 4.12
CA MET A 54 19.81 18.09 2.95
C MET A 54 21.31 17.89 3.26
N ASP A 55 21.69 17.60 4.51
CA ASP A 55 23.10 17.52 4.99
C ASP A 55 23.85 16.23 4.61
N GLU A 56 23.38 15.53 3.57
CA GLU A 56 23.89 14.24 3.08
C GLU A 56 24.01 13.11 4.14
N ASN A 57 23.54 13.33 5.37
CA ASN A 57 23.61 12.34 6.44
C ASN A 57 22.48 11.31 6.33
N LEU A 58 22.50 10.54 5.23
CA LEU A 58 21.46 9.58 4.87
C LEU A 58 21.28 8.48 5.93
N ILE A 59 22.34 8.12 6.65
CA ILE A 59 22.29 7.12 7.72
C ILE A 59 21.46 7.66 8.90
N TYR A 60 21.68 8.92 9.28
CA TYR A 60 20.93 9.56 10.35
C TYR A 60 19.45 9.73 10.00
N TRP A 61 19.17 10.26 8.81
CA TRP A 61 17.80 10.49 8.34
C TRP A 61 17.02 9.19 8.13
N SER A 62 17.64 8.16 7.54
CA SER A 62 17.00 6.84 7.41
C SER A 62 16.73 6.18 8.78
N SER A 63 17.66 6.28 9.73
CA SER A 63 17.47 5.75 11.09
C SER A 63 16.34 6.47 11.84
N ARG A 64 16.25 7.79 11.66
CA ARG A 64 15.21 8.63 12.25
C ARG A 64 13.84 8.37 11.65
N LEU A 65 13.76 8.14 10.35
CA LEU A 65 12.52 7.82 9.63
C LEU A 65 11.82 6.61 10.28
N GLY A 66 12.59 5.60 10.70
CA GLY A 66 12.05 4.42 11.39
C GLY A 66 11.53 4.67 12.81
N ARG A 67 11.89 5.80 13.43
CA ARG A 67 11.41 6.24 14.75
C ARG A 67 10.32 7.31 14.66
N HIS A 68 9.92 7.70 13.44
CA HIS A 68 8.92 8.73 13.24
C HIS A 68 7.55 8.26 13.78
N PRO A 69 6.78 9.10 14.52
CA PRO A 69 5.52 8.70 15.14
C PRO A 69 4.47 8.21 14.15
N GLN A 70 4.47 8.79 12.95
CA GLN A 70 3.53 8.41 11.88
C GLN A 70 4.01 7.19 11.08
N MET A 71 5.18 6.62 11.40
CA MET A 71 5.68 5.42 10.72
C MET A 71 4.95 4.18 11.23
N PRO A 72 4.28 3.39 10.36
CA PRO A 72 3.69 2.14 10.76
C PRO A 72 4.75 1.17 11.32
N ARG A 73 4.41 0.44 12.39
CA ARG A 73 5.35 -0.49 13.06
C ARG A 73 5.97 -1.52 12.10
N SER A 74 5.18 -2.00 11.13
CA SER A 74 5.65 -2.94 10.10
C SER A 74 6.75 -2.34 9.21
N LYS A 75 6.55 -1.10 8.73
CA LYS A 75 7.54 -0.37 7.94
C LYS A 75 8.77 -0.03 8.77
N ALA A 76 8.60 0.46 9.99
CA ALA A 76 9.71 0.75 10.92
C ALA A 76 10.59 -0.49 11.20
N PHE A 77 9.96 -1.66 11.40
CA PHE A 77 10.67 -2.92 11.59
C PHE A 77 11.51 -3.28 10.35
N LEU A 78 10.94 -3.19 9.15
CA LEU A 78 11.66 -3.50 7.91
C LEU A 78 12.76 -2.49 7.61
N LEU A 79 12.53 -1.20 7.88
CA LEU A 79 13.53 -0.16 7.74
C LEU A 79 14.76 -0.47 8.58
N ARG A 80 14.57 -0.88 9.84
CA ARG A 80 15.65 -1.32 10.72
C ARG A 80 16.33 -2.58 10.18
N ARG A 81 15.56 -3.58 9.76
CA ARG A 81 16.10 -4.85 9.24
C ARG A 81 16.94 -4.65 7.97
N GLN A 82 16.50 -3.75 7.08
CA GLN A 82 17.16 -3.42 5.83
C GLN A 82 18.22 -2.31 5.97
N LYS A 83 18.56 -1.92 7.21
CA LYS A 83 19.55 -0.86 7.49
C LYS A 83 19.25 0.45 6.75
N GLY A 84 17.96 0.79 6.61
CA GLY A 84 17.50 2.00 5.94
C GLY A 84 17.63 1.99 4.41
N LYS A 85 17.93 0.84 3.79
CA LYS A 85 18.12 0.73 2.34
C LYS A 85 16.96 0.00 1.65
N CYS A 86 16.67 0.41 0.43
CA CYS A 86 15.80 -0.32 -0.47
C CYS A 86 16.52 -1.58 -0.98
N ASN A 87 15.92 -2.75 -0.83
CA ASN A 87 16.51 -4.01 -1.30
C ASN A 87 16.61 -4.12 -2.83
N TRP A 88 15.87 -3.29 -3.58
CA TRP A 88 15.88 -3.31 -5.05
C TRP A 88 16.96 -2.41 -5.64
N CYS A 89 16.98 -1.12 -5.27
CA CYS A 89 17.96 -0.17 -5.82
C CYS A 89 19.18 0.07 -4.93
N GLY A 90 19.21 -0.46 -3.71
CA GLY A 90 20.32 -0.28 -2.75
C GLY A 90 20.43 1.10 -2.11
N LEU A 91 19.63 2.09 -2.55
CA LEU A 91 19.65 3.45 -2.03
C LEU A 91 18.96 3.56 -0.67
N TYR A 92 19.38 4.56 0.13
CA TYR A 92 18.75 4.89 1.40
C TYR A 92 17.39 5.55 1.21
N PHE A 93 16.46 5.21 2.08
CA PHE A 93 15.19 5.90 2.20
C PHE A 93 15.37 7.28 2.83
N ARG A 94 14.70 8.28 2.26
CA ARG A 94 14.69 9.67 2.70
C ARG A 94 13.30 10.09 3.15
N GLU A 95 13.26 11.21 3.86
CA GLU A 95 12.00 11.87 4.19
C GLU A 95 11.35 12.39 2.89
N GLY A 96 10.05 12.09 2.70
CA GLY A 96 9.33 12.36 1.45
C GLY A 96 9.20 11.16 0.50
N ASP A 97 10.02 10.10 0.67
CA ASP A 97 9.90 8.91 -0.15
C ASP A 97 8.59 8.15 0.10
N LYS A 98 7.97 7.69 -0.98
CA LYS A 98 6.80 6.80 -0.90
C LYS A 98 7.28 5.36 -0.68
N LEU A 99 7.09 4.87 0.54
CA LEU A 99 7.52 3.52 0.97
C LEU A 99 6.39 2.52 0.87
N GLU A 100 6.62 1.41 0.18
CA GLU A 100 5.64 0.34 -0.02
C GLU A 100 6.17 -1.00 0.48
N LEU A 101 5.25 -1.83 1.01
CA LEU A 101 5.55 -3.19 1.43
C LEU A 101 5.39 -4.11 0.23
N ASP A 102 6.41 -4.93 -0.01
CA ASP A 102 6.47 -5.86 -1.13
C ASP A 102 6.81 -7.27 -0.62
N HIS A 103 6.36 -8.30 -1.35
CA HIS A 103 6.71 -9.69 -1.08
C HIS A 103 7.95 -10.07 -1.88
N ILE A 104 9.01 -10.55 -1.20
CA ILE A 104 10.26 -11.01 -1.83
C ILE A 104 9.96 -12.09 -2.86
N LEU A 105 9.28 -13.17 -2.43
CA LEU A 105 8.62 -14.11 -3.31
C LEU A 105 7.17 -13.66 -3.51
N PRO A 106 6.73 -13.33 -4.73
CA PRO A 106 5.34 -12.92 -5.00
C PRO A 106 4.34 -13.98 -4.56
N LYS A 107 3.14 -13.56 -4.13
CA LYS A 107 2.06 -14.48 -3.74
C LYS A 107 1.66 -15.42 -4.88
N SER A 108 1.67 -14.92 -6.12
CA SER A 108 1.41 -15.70 -7.34
C SER A 108 2.38 -16.87 -7.54
N ASN A 109 3.53 -16.83 -6.89
CA ASN A 109 4.60 -17.83 -6.96
C ASN A 109 4.73 -18.60 -5.63
N GLY A 110 3.67 -18.65 -4.82
CA GLY A 110 3.67 -19.35 -3.52
C GLY A 110 4.24 -18.53 -2.35
N GLY A 111 4.45 -17.23 -2.53
CA GLY A 111 4.92 -16.33 -1.47
C GLY A 111 3.98 -16.22 -0.28
N THR A 112 4.53 -16.30 0.94
CA THR A 112 3.76 -16.16 2.19
C THR A 112 3.66 -14.71 2.67
N ASN A 113 2.67 -14.38 3.49
CA ASN A 113 2.56 -13.07 4.17
C ASN A 113 3.43 -12.95 5.43
N ARG A 114 4.38 -13.87 5.63
CA ARG A 114 5.23 -13.87 6.84
C ARG A 114 6.28 -12.76 6.75
N ARG A 115 6.70 -12.24 7.91
CA ARG A 115 7.65 -11.11 8.00
C ARG A 115 8.96 -11.37 7.26
N ASN A 116 9.41 -12.62 7.18
CA ASN A 116 10.62 -13.01 6.45
C ASN A 116 10.48 -12.83 4.93
N ASN A 117 9.28 -12.96 4.37
CA ASN A 117 8.99 -12.76 2.96
C ASN A 117 8.56 -11.31 2.62
N LEU A 118 8.47 -10.41 3.60
CA LEU A 118 8.14 -9.00 3.35
C LEU A 118 9.41 -8.18 3.28
N GLN A 119 9.45 -7.21 2.37
CA GLN A 119 10.47 -6.19 2.25
C GLN A 119 9.86 -4.81 2.03
N LEU A 120 10.62 -3.76 2.29
CA LEU A 120 10.26 -2.37 2.09
C LEU A 120 10.98 -1.85 0.85
N LEU A 121 10.25 -1.26 -0.08
CA LEU A 121 10.79 -0.69 -1.32
C LEU A 121 10.29 0.75 -1.51
N HIS A 122 10.99 1.51 -2.35
CA HIS A 122 10.41 2.72 -2.91
C HIS A 122 9.23 2.35 -3.82
N LYS A 123 8.22 3.21 -3.93
CA LYS A 123 7.09 3.00 -4.83
C LYS A 123 7.50 2.67 -6.26
N HIS A 124 8.43 3.43 -6.84
CA HIS A 124 8.92 3.18 -8.20
C HIS A 124 9.69 1.85 -8.29
N CYS A 125 10.46 1.49 -7.27
CA CYS A 125 11.16 0.20 -7.20
C CYS A 125 10.18 -0.97 -7.14
N HIS A 126 9.10 -0.82 -6.37
CA HIS A 126 8.05 -1.82 -6.27
C HIS A 126 7.39 -2.07 -7.63
N HIS A 127 7.00 -1.00 -8.35
CA HIS A 127 6.46 -1.14 -9.70
C HIS A 127 7.42 -1.87 -10.67
N ASN A 128 8.71 -1.51 -10.65
CA ASN A 128 9.72 -2.15 -11.49
C ASN A 128 9.87 -3.64 -11.15
N LYS A 129 9.90 -3.98 -9.86
CA LYS A 129 9.96 -5.36 -9.40
C LYS A 129 8.73 -6.16 -9.85
N THR A 130 7.53 -5.65 -9.65
CA THR A 130 6.28 -6.33 -10.06
C THR A 130 6.27 -6.63 -11.56
N ARG A 131 6.75 -5.69 -12.39
CA ARG A 131 6.88 -5.90 -13.83
C ARG A 131 7.83 -7.05 -14.16
N ASN A 132 9.00 -7.11 -13.50
CA ASN A 132 9.99 -8.18 -13.70
C ASN A 132 9.48 -9.54 -13.19
N ASP A 133 8.80 -9.57 -12.05
CA ASP A 133 8.19 -10.79 -11.49
C ASP A 133 7.14 -11.37 -12.45
N THR A 134 6.35 -10.49 -13.07
CA THR A 134 5.30 -10.87 -14.04
C THR A 134 5.91 -11.43 -15.32
N GLN A 135 6.99 -10.82 -15.83
CA GLN A 135 7.71 -11.33 -17.00
C GLN A 135 8.32 -12.72 -16.73
N THR A 136 8.90 -12.92 -15.55
CA THR A 136 9.49 -14.20 -15.13
C THR A 136 8.43 -15.29 -15.07
N LEU A 137 7.23 -14.96 -14.58
CA LEU A 137 6.07 -15.84 -14.54
C LEU A 137 5.61 -16.30 -15.93
N VAL A 138 5.51 -15.38 -16.89
CA VAL A 138 5.13 -15.69 -18.27
C VAL A 138 6.17 -16.60 -18.92
N SER A 139 7.46 -16.39 -18.62
CA SER A 139 8.52 -17.25 -19.16
C SER A 139 8.53 -18.66 -18.58
N THR A 140 8.18 -18.83 -17.30
CA THR A 140 8.19 -20.15 -16.62
C THR A 140 6.90 -20.94 -16.84
N LYS A 141 5.77 -20.26 -17.00
CA LYS A 141 4.50 -20.86 -17.42
C LYS A 141 4.44 -20.76 -18.94
N GLY A 142 5.09 -21.70 -19.63
CA GLY A 142 5.10 -21.77 -21.09
C GLY A 142 3.73 -21.43 -21.69
N THR A 143 3.73 -20.60 -22.73
CA THR A 143 2.55 -20.05 -23.39
C THR A 143 1.55 -21.16 -23.73
N TYR A 144 0.54 -21.38 -22.90
CA TYR A 144 -0.68 -22.04 -23.34
C TYR A 144 -1.48 -20.99 -24.11
N ASN A 145 -1.13 -20.80 -25.38
CA ASN A 145 -1.93 -19.99 -26.29
C ASN A 145 -3.27 -20.71 -26.51
N LYS A 146 -4.30 -20.31 -25.76
CA LYS A 146 -5.69 -20.43 -26.22
C LYS A 146 -6.14 -19.01 -26.58
N SER A 147 -6.31 -18.81 -27.88
CA SER A 147 -6.80 -17.63 -28.61
C SER A 147 -5.94 -16.35 -28.57
N CYS A 148 -5.03 -16.24 -29.54
CA CYS A 148 -5.02 -15.05 -30.40
C CYS A 148 -5.31 -15.54 -31.80
N LEU A 149 -6.58 -15.47 -32.21
CA LEU A 149 -6.88 -15.41 -33.64
C LEU A 149 -6.32 -14.06 -34.08
N ILE A 150 -5.17 -14.10 -34.74
CA ILE A 150 -4.74 -12.99 -35.57
C ILE A 150 -5.73 -13.03 -36.72
N GLU A 151 -6.76 -12.18 -36.70
CA GLU A 151 -7.47 -11.87 -37.93
C GLU A 151 -6.42 -11.24 -38.85
N GLU A 152 -6.12 -11.93 -39.96
CA GLU A 152 -5.33 -11.31 -41.01
C GLU A 152 -6.00 -10.00 -41.39
N PRO A 153 -5.24 -8.90 -41.55
CA PRO A 153 -5.81 -7.69 -42.12
C PRO A 153 -6.27 -8.03 -43.54
N ASP A 154 -7.58 -7.96 -43.79
CA ASP A 154 -8.19 -8.21 -45.09
C ASP A 154 -7.42 -7.47 -46.19
N GLU A 155 -6.78 -8.24 -47.06
CA GLU A 155 -6.10 -7.75 -48.24
C GLU A 155 -7.14 -7.09 -49.15
N VAL A 156 -6.90 -5.82 -49.50
CA VAL A 156 -7.79 -4.99 -50.31
C VAL A 156 -8.22 -5.75 -51.57
N LYS A 157 -9.53 -5.85 -51.80
CA LYS A 157 -10.12 -6.42 -53.02
C LYS A 157 -9.60 -5.69 -54.27
N VAL A 158 -8.58 -6.25 -54.91
CA VAL A 158 -8.23 -5.94 -56.30
C VAL A 158 -8.74 -7.10 -57.16
N SER A 159 -9.95 -6.92 -57.69
CA SER A 159 -10.63 -7.66 -58.77
C SER A 159 -11.05 -9.14 -58.55
N PRO A 160 -12.28 -9.53 -58.97
CA PRO A 160 -12.78 -10.91 -58.88
C PRO A 160 -12.43 -11.76 -60.12
N PRO A 161 -12.09 -13.06 -59.99
CA PRO A 161 -11.93 -13.94 -61.13
C PRO A 161 -13.27 -14.44 -61.69
N VAL A 162 -13.40 -14.37 -63.01
CA VAL A 162 -14.55 -14.84 -63.80
C VAL A 162 -14.69 -16.35 -63.68
N LEU A 163 -15.80 -16.83 -63.11
CA LEU A 163 -16.15 -18.25 -63.08
C LEU A 163 -16.58 -18.73 -64.47
N LYS A 164 -15.82 -19.66 -65.07
CA LYS A 164 -16.26 -20.46 -66.22
C LYS A 164 -17.00 -21.70 -65.71
N THR A 165 -18.22 -21.91 -66.18
CA THR A 165 -18.97 -23.15 -65.94
C THR A 165 -18.48 -24.28 -66.86
N PRO A 166 -18.33 -25.52 -66.38
CA PRO A 166 -18.13 -26.66 -67.26
C PRO A 166 -19.48 -27.15 -67.79
N ARG A 167 -19.56 -27.31 -69.13
CA ARG A 167 -20.61 -28.09 -69.79
C ARG A 167 -20.28 -29.57 -69.61
N ILE A 168 -21.25 -30.35 -69.16
CA ILE A 168 -21.26 -31.79 -69.37
C ILE A 168 -22.60 -32.14 -70.01
N SER A 169 -22.50 -32.66 -71.22
CA SER A 169 -23.55 -33.13 -72.11
C SER A 169 -24.14 -34.47 -71.65
N GLU A 170 -25.37 -34.68 -72.10
CA GLU A 170 -26.30 -35.80 -71.92
C GLU A 170 -25.74 -37.21 -72.23
N CYS A 171 -26.35 -38.23 -71.62
CA CYS A 171 -26.41 -39.59 -72.17
C CYS A 171 -27.88 -40.05 -72.33
N PRO A 172 -28.27 -40.65 -73.48
CA PRO A 172 -29.53 -41.35 -73.74
C PRO A 172 -29.43 -42.83 -73.27
N ALA A 173 -30.44 -43.72 -73.25
CA ALA A 173 -31.73 -43.84 -73.92
C ALA A 173 -32.78 -44.49 -72.98
#